data_AF-A0A9W9QPF0-F1
#
_entry.id   AF-A0A9W9QPF0-F1
#
_cell.length_a   1.000
_cell.length_b   1.000
_cell.length_c   1.000
_cell.angle_alpha   90.00
_cell.angle_beta   90.00
_cell.angle_gamma   90.00
#
_symmetry.space_group_name_H-M   'P 1'
#
loop_
_entity.id
_entity.type
_entity.pdbx_description
1 polymer ?
#
loop_
_entity_poly.entity_id
_entity_poly.type
_entity_poly.pdbx_seq_one_letter_code
_entity_poly.pdbx_strand_id
1 'polypeptide(L)'
;MGPLMDVKHPNCLKLRKNSEQWSKYVHGASAIFAWRIAKGEEVTLLSPPPPERFHPSGLSYYQVIEEPIIRGLFGQNAVHKINIVHPLIKESDEFFYELWPNDRSNKWVERFGLRACKMKWRQVRHSEDKTKLQSLMAFPNQHLSSTEEFKNFEQHKVAYIQPIYSISLLLVFLYTLLKIPVVTLFGLLYLLLEKSWNENNATKEDEMIFETSAATPIMISAETTKAEQPTETSRQGASCEMKARVKSQKKAAKKIKNEKKARAKAQQEAIKKLKDEKSTSHKTQQEAEKKLKGERKSCAKTQKKAAKKMKNDKKACTKTQKKAAKKIKREKKAHVKAQQEAAKN
;
A
#
# COMPACT_ATOMS: atom_id res chain seq x y z
N MET A 1 -3.33 2.42 6.37
CA MET A 1 -3.09 1.05 6.86
C MET A 1 -3.88 0.69 8.12
N GLY A 2 -4.23 1.64 9.00
CA GLY A 2 -4.98 1.37 10.24
C GLY A 2 -6.25 0.50 10.09
N PRO A 3 -7.17 0.80 9.16
CA PRO A 3 -8.37 -0.03 8.96
C PRO A 3 -8.05 -1.50 8.60
N LEU A 4 -6.94 -1.75 7.91
CA LEU A 4 -6.48 -3.09 7.54
C LEU A 4 -5.86 -3.86 8.73
N MET A 5 -5.80 -3.25 9.91
CA MET A 5 -5.35 -3.90 11.14
C MET A 5 -6.50 -4.32 12.05
N ASP A 6 -7.73 -3.89 11.76
CA ASP A 6 -8.90 -4.40 12.49
C ASP A 6 -9.09 -5.88 12.17
N VAL A 7 -9.15 -6.73 13.19
CA VAL A 7 -9.33 -8.18 13.04
C VAL A 7 -10.66 -8.51 12.36
N LYS A 8 -11.65 -7.61 12.42
CA LYS A 8 -12.94 -7.76 11.74
C LYS A 8 -12.88 -7.40 10.25
N HIS A 9 -11.84 -6.68 9.81
CA HIS A 9 -11.72 -6.25 8.43
C HIS A 9 -11.38 -7.47 7.54
N PRO A 10 -12.08 -7.69 6.41
CA PRO A 10 -11.88 -8.88 5.57
C PRO A 10 -10.45 -8.99 5.03
N ASN A 11 -9.81 -7.86 4.75
CA ASN A 11 -8.43 -7.80 4.28
C ASN A 11 -7.37 -7.72 5.40
N CYS A 12 -7.75 -7.98 6.66
CA CYS A 12 -6.80 -7.97 7.77
C CYS A 12 -5.80 -9.11 7.65
N LEU A 13 -4.51 -8.77 7.60
CA LEU A 13 -3.44 -9.74 7.43
C LEU A 13 -3.10 -10.50 8.72
N LYS A 14 -3.70 -10.13 9.87
CA LYS A 14 -3.34 -10.71 11.18
C LYS A 14 -3.54 -12.22 11.23
N LEU A 15 -4.63 -12.73 10.64
CA LEU A 15 -4.92 -14.17 10.62
C LEU A 15 -4.05 -14.94 9.62
N ARG A 16 -3.42 -14.23 8.67
CA ARG A 16 -2.56 -14.81 7.62
C ARG A 16 -1.06 -14.68 7.93
N LYS A 17 -0.70 -14.11 9.08
CA LYS A 17 0.67 -13.87 9.51
C LYS A 17 0.91 -14.52 10.87
N ASN A 18 2.12 -15.04 11.09
CA ASN A 18 2.53 -15.44 12.43
C ASN A 18 2.79 -14.20 13.31
N SER A 19 3.03 -14.41 14.62
CA SER A 19 3.20 -13.31 15.58
C SER A 19 4.34 -12.36 15.22
N GLU A 20 5.47 -12.90 14.74
CA GLU A 20 6.65 -12.11 14.38
C GLU A 20 6.40 -11.28 13.11
N GLN A 21 5.87 -11.91 12.06
CA GLN A 21 5.49 -11.25 10.82
C GLN A 21 4.42 -10.17 11.05
N TRP A 22 3.49 -10.42 11.97
CA TRP A 22 2.51 -9.43 12.37
C TRP A 22 3.15 -8.25 13.09
N SER A 23 4.08 -8.50 14.02
CA SER A 23 4.82 -7.43 14.70
C SER A 23 5.59 -6.57 13.70
N LYS A 24 6.35 -7.19 12.79
CA LYS A 24 7.09 -6.47 11.72
C LYS A 24 6.16 -5.66 10.83
N TYR A 25 4.99 -6.19 10.49
CA TYR A 25 3.97 -5.47 9.73
C TYR A 25 3.46 -4.23 10.47
N VAL A 26 3.15 -4.35 11.76
CA VAL A 26 2.70 -3.23 12.60
C VAL A 26 3.80 -2.19 12.77
N HIS A 27 5.05 -2.61 13.00
CA HIS A 27 6.20 -1.71 13.09
C HIS A 27 6.38 -0.91 11.80
N GLY A 28 6.37 -1.58 10.64
CA GLY A 28 6.50 -0.90 9.35
C GLY A 28 5.36 0.08 9.07
N ALA A 29 4.12 -0.28 9.42
CA ALA A 29 2.99 0.63 9.27
C ALA A 29 3.05 1.84 10.21
N SER A 30 3.53 1.65 11.45
CA SER A 30 3.80 2.72 12.41
C SER A 30 4.91 3.67 11.90
N ALA A 31 6.00 3.12 11.35
CA ALA A 31 7.06 3.91 10.73
C ALA A 31 6.56 4.73 9.52
N ILE A 32 5.76 4.12 8.63
CA ILE A 32 5.15 4.84 7.49
C ILE A 32 4.21 5.94 7.98
N PHE A 33 3.42 5.67 9.02
CA PHE A 33 2.54 6.67 9.63
C PHE A 33 3.34 7.85 10.17
N ALA A 34 4.36 7.58 10.99
CA ALA A 34 5.25 8.60 11.55
C ALA A 34 5.95 9.43 10.46
N TRP A 35 6.47 8.78 9.41
CA TRP A 35 7.12 9.47 8.30
C TRP A 35 6.16 10.38 7.53
N ARG A 36 4.90 9.99 7.40
CA ARG A 36 3.88 10.83 6.76
C ARG A 36 3.54 12.06 7.59
N ILE A 37 3.35 11.90 8.90
CA ILE A 37 3.02 13.04 9.78
C ILE A 37 4.23 13.94 10.05
N ALA A 38 5.47 13.42 9.94
CA ALA A 38 6.70 14.19 10.05
C ALA A 38 6.87 15.24 8.93
N LYS A 39 6.05 15.20 7.88
CA LYS A 39 5.98 16.23 6.83
C LYS A 39 5.09 17.40 7.20
N GLY A 40 4.29 17.28 8.26
CA GLY A 40 3.47 18.36 8.78
C GLY A 40 4.26 19.29 9.71
N GLU A 41 3.66 20.42 10.06
CA GLU A 41 4.28 21.39 10.97
C GLU A 41 4.16 20.97 12.43
N GLU A 42 2.98 20.52 12.83
CA GLU A 42 2.68 20.16 14.23
C GLU A 42 2.02 18.80 14.34
N VAL A 43 2.32 18.08 15.42
CA VAL A 43 1.71 16.79 15.76
C VAL A 43 1.07 16.87 17.15
N THR A 44 -0.11 16.28 17.29
CA THR A 44 -0.76 16.10 18.60
C THR A 44 -0.59 14.67 19.09
N LEU A 45 -0.07 14.53 20.31
CA LEU A 45 0.13 13.27 21.00
C LEU A 45 -0.90 13.10 22.12
N LEU A 46 -1.56 11.94 22.15
CA LEU A 46 -2.47 11.57 23.23
C LEU A 46 -1.73 10.69 24.22
N SER A 47 -1.68 11.09 25.49
CA SER A 47 -1.03 10.30 26.53
C SER A 47 -1.74 10.42 27.89
N PRO A 48 -1.44 9.53 28.85
CA PRO A 48 -1.71 9.81 30.26
C PRO A 48 -1.03 11.10 30.75
N PRO A 49 -1.57 11.74 31.80
CA PRO A 49 -1.00 12.94 32.39
C PRO A 49 0.27 12.67 33.21
N PRO A 50 1.10 13.71 33.47
CA PRO A 50 2.18 13.66 34.45
C PRO A 50 1.77 13.08 35.82
N PRO A 51 2.67 12.35 36.51
CA PRO A 51 4.09 12.18 36.18
C PRO A 51 4.38 11.08 35.13
N GLU A 52 3.46 10.13 34.92
CA GLU A 52 3.72 8.92 34.14
C GLU A 52 3.06 9.00 32.75
N ARG A 53 3.62 9.84 31.88
CA ARG A 53 3.09 10.11 30.53
C ARG A 53 3.33 8.98 29.53
N PHE A 54 4.42 8.24 29.70
CA PHE A 54 4.87 7.24 28.76
C PHE A 54 5.10 5.91 29.43
N HIS A 55 5.16 4.86 28.62
CA HIS A 55 5.44 3.53 29.13
C HIS A 55 6.85 3.51 29.79
N PRO A 56 6.99 3.08 31.05
CA PRO A 56 8.26 3.15 31.80
C PRO A 56 9.42 2.39 31.15
N SER A 57 9.14 1.30 30.44
CA SER A 57 10.19 0.54 29.75
C SER A 57 10.84 1.29 28.57
N GLY A 58 10.19 2.35 28.07
CA GLY A 58 10.62 3.01 26.83
C GLY A 58 10.35 2.20 25.56
N LEU A 59 9.54 1.12 25.64
CA LEU A 59 9.37 0.15 24.55
C LEU A 59 8.09 0.32 23.73
N SER A 60 7.31 1.38 23.96
CA SER A 60 6.12 1.61 23.14
C SER A 60 6.49 1.92 21.69
N TYR A 61 5.58 1.64 20.74
CA TYR A 61 5.80 1.98 19.34
C TYR A 61 6.04 3.48 19.14
N TYR A 62 5.33 4.32 19.91
CA TYR A 62 5.59 5.74 19.94
C TYR A 62 7.05 6.03 20.29
N GLN A 63 7.54 5.56 21.44
CA GLN A 63 8.90 5.87 21.91
C GLN A 63 10.02 5.29 21.03
N VAL A 64 9.81 4.11 20.46
CA VAL A 64 10.86 3.34 19.77
C VAL A 64 10.89 3.61 18.27
N ILE A 65 9.75 3.90 17.66
CA ILE A 65 9.60 4.02 16.20
C ILE A 65 9.13 5.41 15.82
N GLU A 66 8.01 5.87 16.37
CA GLU A 66 7.34 7.07 15.87
C GLU A 66 8.04 8.36 16.31
N GLU A 67 8.35 8.50 17.60
CA GLU A 67 9.00 9.64 18.23
C GLU A 67 10.35 9.99 17.57
N PRO A 68 11.25 9.03 17.31
CA PRO A 68 12.48 9.31 16.57
C PRO A 68 12.24 9.84 15.15
N ILE A 69 11.27 9.29 14.43
CA ILE A 69 10.98 9.71 13.05
C ILE A 69 10.38 11.13 13.04
N ILE A 70 9.38 11.40 13.89
CA ILE A 70 8.73 12.72 13.93
C ILE A 70 9.67 13.83 14.44
N ARG A 71 10.64 13.49 15.30
CA ARG A 71 11.69 14.41 15.73
C ARG A 71 12.82 14.59 14.72
N GLY A 72 12.77 13.88 13.59
CA GLY A 72 13.81 13.95 12.55
C GLY A 72 15.13 13.25 12.92
N LEU A 73 15.12 12.30 13.87
CA LEU A 73 16.29 11.44 14.12
C LEU A 73 16.53 10.49 12.94
N PHE A 74 15.49 10.17 12.20
CA PHE A 74 15.55 9.36 10.98
C PHE A 74 14.92 10.14 9.81
N GLY A 75 15.76 10.77 8.98
CA GLY A 75 15.34 11.60 7.84
C GLY A 75 15.59 13.09 8.06
N GLN A 76 15.50 13.89 7.01
CA GLN A 76 15.79 15.33 7.05
C GLN A 76 14.60 16.20 7.49
N ASN A 77 13.48 15.58 7.86
CA ASN A 77 12.24 16.29 8.22
C ASN A 77 11.87 15.99 9.67
N ALA A 78 11.89 17.03 10.50
CA ALA A 78 11.34 17.02 11.85
C ALA A 78 10.09 17.90 11.87
N VAL A 79 9.12 17.54 12.70
CA VAL A 79 8.00 18.45 13.00
C VAL A 79 8.51 19.63 13.82
N HIS A 80 7.92 20.80 13.61
CA HIS A 80 8.26 22.00 14.38
C HIS A 80 7.82 21.86 15.83
N LYS A 81 6.68 21.19 16.08
CA LYS A 81 6.11 21.06 17.42
C LYS A 81 5.38 19.73 17.64
N ILE A 82 5.52 19.19 18.85
CA ILE A 82 4.65 18.12 19.35
C ILE A 82 3.86 18.68 20.54
N ASN A 83 2.54 18.78 20.38
CA ASN A 83 1.62 19.14 21.45
C ASN A 83 1.11 17.86 22.13
N ILE A 84 0.94 17.86 23.44
CA ILE A 84 0.42 16.71 24.19
C ILE A 84 -0.92 17.04 24.84
N VAL A 85 -1.84 16.09 24.76
CA VAL A 85 -3.21 16.18 25.30
C VAL A 85 -3.48 14.98 26.19
N HIS A 86 -4.23 15.20 27.27
CA HIS A 86 -4.56 14.16 28.26
C HIS A 86 -6.07 13.89 28.32
N PRO A 87 -6.62 13.14 27.35
CA PRO A 87 -8.07 12.91 27.21
C PRO A 87 -8.70 12.10 28.37
N LEU A 88 -7.87 11.54 29.26
CA LEU A 88 -8.35 10.83 30.46
C LEU A 88 -8.86 11.78 31.55
N ILE A 89 -8.58 13.08 31.43
CA ILE A 89 -8.99 14.11 32.39
C ILE A 89 -9.97 15.04 31.70
N LYS A 90 -11.26 14.86 32.03
CA LYS A 90 -12.34 15.71 31.50
C LYS A 90 -12.17 17.19 31.86
N GLU A 91 -11.51 17.45 32.98
CA GLU A 91 -11.18 18.81 33.46
C GLU A 91 -10.15 19.52 32.56
N SER A 92 -9.54 18.81 31.60
CA SER A 92 -8.49 19.30 30.72
C SER A 92 -8.82 19.15 29.24
N ASP A 93 -10.11 19.08 28.86
CA ASP A 93 -10.55 18.81 27.49
C ASP A 93 -9.99 19.81 26.45
N GLU A 94 -9.58 21.01 26.88
CA GLU A 94 -8.98 22.05 26.03
C GLU A 94 -7.52 22.36 26.37
N PHE A 95 -6.94 21.69 27.38
CA PHE A 95 -5.57 21.97 27.79
C PHE A 95 -4.58 21.05 27.09
N PHE A 96 -3.66 21.68 26.35
CA PHE A 96 -2.50 21.03 25.77
C PHE A 96 -1.26 21.85 26.09
N TYR A 97 -0.11 21.19 26.02
CA TYR A 97 1.17 21.86 26.18
C TYR A 97 2.22 21.25 25.26
N GLU A 98 3.29 21.99 25.02
CA GLU A 98 4.39 21.57 24.16
C GLU A 98 5.18 20.45 24.85
N LEU A 99 5.37 19.33 24.15
CA LEU A 99 6.27 18.24 24.52
C LEU A 99 7.63 18.39 23.83
N TRP A 100 7.64 18.89 22.60
CA TRP A 100 8.83 19.09 21.77
C TRP A 100 8.65 20.36 20.93
N PRO A 101 9.69 21.21 20.78
CA PRO A 101 11.07 21.03 21.24
C PRO A 101 11.28 21.29 22.73
N ASN A 102 10.43 22.08 23.38
CA ASN A 102 10.56 22.38 24.81
C ASN A 102 9.46 21.68 25.60
N ASP A 103 9.83 20.78 26.50
CA ASP A 103 8.87 20.12 27.37
C ASP A 103 8.31 21.11 28.41
N ARG A 104 7.06 21.52 28.22
CA ARG A 104 6.32 22.44 29.11
C ARG A 104 5.37 21.71 30.05
N SER A 105 5.70 20.48 30.46
CA SER A 105 4.93 19.72 31.45
C SER A 105 4.82 20.40 32.82
N ASN A 106 5.69 21.35 33.15
CA ASN A 106 5.52 22.20 34.34
C ASN A 106 4.20 22.97 34.32
N LYS A 107 3.77 23.48 33.14
CA LYS A 107 2.47 24.17 33.00
C LYS A 107 1.29 23.27 33.39
N TRP A 108 1.41 21.97 33.08
CA TRP A 108 0.43 20.99 33.51
C TRP A 108 0.44 20.84 35.04
N VAL A 109 1.63 20.67 35.64
CA VAL A 109 1.78 20.47 37.08
C VAL A 109 1.31 21.69 37.87
N GLU A 110 1.62 22.90 37.42
CA GLU A 110 1.15 24.15 38.01
C GLU A 110 -0.38 24.22 38.02
N ARG A 111 -1.04 23.81 36.93
CA ARG A 111 -2.49 23.94 36.78
C ARG A 111 -3.28 22.81 37.43
N PHE A 112 -2.80 21.56 37.35
CA PHE A 112 -3.56 20.36 37.73
C PHE A 112 -2.93 19.55 38.85
N GLY A 113 -1.70 19.89 39.27
CA GLY A 113 -0.89 19.15 40.22
C GLY A 113 -0.33 17.84 39.66
N LEU A 114 0.44 17.14 40.50
CA LEU A 114 0.85 15.76 40.23
C LEU A 114 -0.32 14.81 40.51
N ARG A 115 -0.86 14.20 39.45
CA ARG A 115 -1.93 13.21 39.57
C ARG A 115 -1.38 11.85 39.16
N ALA A 116 -1.06 11.02 40.14
CA ALA A 116 -0.65 9.63 39.89
C ALA A 116 -1.82 8.87 39.24
N CYS A 117 -1.80 8.76 37.92
CA CYS A 117 -2.70 7.88 37.20
C CYS A 117 -2.16 6.46 37.34
N LYS A 118 -2.86 5.58 38.07
CA LYS A 118 -2.50 4.16 38.15
C LYS A 118 -2.81 3.47 36.81
N MET A 119 -1.99 3.75 35.80
CA MET A 119 -2.07 3.12 34.50
C MET A 119 -1.64 1.66 34.61
N LYS A 120 -2.47 0.77 34.08
CA LYS A 120 -2.08 -0.64 33.88
C LYS A 120 -1.42 -0.73 32.52
N TRP A 121 -0.11 -0.57 32.48
CA TRP A 121 0.66 -0.74 31.27
C TRP A 121 0.55 -2.17 30.74
N ARG A 122 0.43 -2.32 29.42
CA ARG A 122 0.50 -3.63 28.77
C ARG A 122 1.95 -4.10 28.82
N GLN A 123 2.18 -5.38 29.09
CA GLN A 123 3.53 -5.94 28.91
C GLN A 123 3.99 -5.81 27.46
N VAL A 124 5.19 -5.26 27.29
CA VAL A 124 5.82 -5.06 25.99
C VAL A 124 7.03 -6.00 25.87
N ARG A 125 7.15 -6.72 24.75
CA ARG A 125 8.23 -7.69 24.49
C ARG A 125 9.11 -7.18 23.34
N HIS A 126 10.08 -6.31 23.60
CA HIS A 126 10.96 -5.73 22.56
C HIS A 126 12.38 -5.39 23.08
N SER A 127 12.97 -6.21 23.95
CA SER A 127 14.32 -5.92 24.47
C SER A 127 15.40 -5.90 23.38
N GLU A 128 15.35 -6.84 22.44
CA GLU A 128 16.33 -6.95 21.35
C GLU A 128 16.19 -5.82 20.32
N ASP A 129 14.95 -5.46 19.96
CA ASP A 129 14.66 -4.36 19.02
C ASP A 129 15.13 -3.01 19.58
N LYS A 130 15.03 -2.80 20.91
CA LYS A 130 15.50 -1.59 21.59
C LYS A 130 17.00 -1.41 21.44
N THR A 131 17.78 -2.45 21.72
CA THR A 131 19.25 -2.38 21.65
C THR A 131 19.71 -2.10 20.23
N LYS A 132 19.05 -2.70 19.23
CA LYS A 132 19.34 -2.46 17.82
C LYS A 132 19.01 -1.02 17.40
N LEU A 133 17.86 -0.49 17.81
CA LEU A 133 17.47 0.89 17.50
C LEU A 133 18.30 1.93 18.26
N GLN A 134 18.62 1.68 19.52
CA GLN A 134 19.53 2.54 20.30
C GLN A 134 20.94 2.54 19.71
N SER A 135 21.42 1.39 19.24
CA SER A 135 22.68 1.32 18.48
C SER A 135 22.60 2.15 17.20
N LEU A 136 21.50 2.08 16.43
CA LEU A 136 21.31 2.93 15.25
C LEU A 136 21.25 4.43 15.58
N MET A 137 20.67 4.81 16.72
CA MET A 137 20.60 6.19 17.19
C MET A 137 21.95 6.70 17.75
N ALA A 138 22.81 5.82 18.25
CA ALA A 138 24.12 6.16 18.81
C ALA A 138 25.18 6.49 17.73
N PHE A 139 24.88 6.24 16.45
CA PHE A 139 25.76 6.58 15.32
C PHE A 139 25.05 7.50 14.31
N PRO A 140 24.80 8.79 14.63
CA PRO A 140 24.17 9.71 13.69
C PRO A 140 25.03 9.94 12.43
N ASN A 141 26.36 9.85 12.58
CA ASN A 141 27.32 10.27 11.56
C ASN A 141 27.72 9.17 10.55
N GLN A 142 27.37 7.90 10.78
CA GLN A 142 27.64 6.83 9.80
C GLN A 142 26.49 6.59 8.83
N HIS A 143 25.29 7.09 9.12
CA HIS A 143 24.11 6.93 8.26
C HIS A 143 24.00 8.01 7.16
N LEU A 144 25.00 8.91 7.06
CA LEU A 144 25.17 9.81 5.91
C LEU A 144 25.54 9.04 4.62
N SER A 145 26.17 7.86 4.71
CA SER A 145 26.52 7.10 3.50
C SER A 145 25.34 6.27 2.94
N SER A 146 24.44 5.76 3.80
CA SER A 146 23.28 4.97 3.32
C SER A 146 22.06 5.83 2.98
N THR A 147 22.02 7.10 3.44
CA THR A 147 21.02 8.07 2.96
C THR A 147 21.32 8.56 1.54
N GLU A 148 22.58 8.54 1.10
CA GLU A 148 22.92 8.67 -0.33
C GLU A 148 22.48 7.43 -1.13
N GLU A 149 22.57 6.21 -0.58
CA GLU A 149 22.06 5.01 -1.24
C GLU A 149 20.52 5.01 -1.35
N PHE A 150 19.80 5.52 -0.33
CA PHE A 150 18.35 5.64 -0.36
C PHE A 150 17.86 6.81 -1.23
N LYS A 151 18.58 7.94 -1.24
CA LYS A 151 18.36 9.02 -2.22
C LYS A 151 18.68 8.57 -3.63
N ASN A 152 19.74 7.77 -3.83
CA ASN A 152 20.02 7.12 -5.11
C ASN A 152 18.92 6.12 -5.49
N PHE A 153 18.28 5.43 -4.55
CA PHE A 153 17.18 4.51 -4.84
C PHE A 153 15.85 5.22 -5.18
N GLU A 154 15.53 6.35 -4.53
CA GLU A 154 14.39 7.20 -4.91
C GLU A 154 14.66 8.03 -6.18
N GLN A 155 15.86 8.60 -6.36
CA GLN A 155 16.26 9.24 -7.62
C GLN A 155 16.32 8.22 -8.76
N HIS A 156 16.79 6.98 -8.55
CA HIS A 156 16.72 5.94 -9.58
C HIS A 156 15.29 5.55 -9.95
N LYS A 157 14.29 5.69 -9.07
CA LYS A 157 12.90 5.44 -9.44
C LYS A 157 12.25 6.65 -10.10
N VAL A 158 12.48 7.86 -9.59
CA VAL A 158 11.89 9.09 -10.15
C VAL A 158 12.52 9.43 -11.51
N ALA A 159 13.84 9.23 -11.67
CA ALA A 159 14.55 9.45 -12.93
C ALA A 159 14.28 8.38 -14.00
N TYR A 160 13.76 7.20 -13.63
CA TYR A 160 13.38 6.17 -14.61
C TYR A 160 11.89 6.23 -14.96
N ILE A 161 11.03 6.69 -14.04
CA ILE A 161 9.58 6.76 -14.27
C ILE A 161 9.21 7.95 -15.17
N GLN A 162 9.86 9.10 -15.02
CA GLN A 162 9.64 10.28 -15.87
C GLN A 162 9.93 10.04 -17.37
N PRO A 163 11.08 9.49 -17.79
CA PRO A 163 11.34 9.25 -19.21
C PRO A 163 10.49 8.11 -19.79
N ILE A 164 10.04 7.13 -19.00
CA ILE A 164 9.14 6.07 -19.52
C ILE A 164 7.78 6.64 -19.90
N TYR A 165 7.21 7.54 -19.08
CA TYR A 165 5.96 8.20 -19.43
C TYR A 165 6.13 9.16 -20.62
N SER A 166 7.23 9.90 -20.69
CA SER A 166 7.51 10.78 -21.84
C SER A 166 7.75 10.00 -23.13
N ILE A 167 8.49 8.88 -23.10
CA ILE A 167 8.70 8.00 -24.27
C ILE A 167 7.39 7.31 -24.65
N SER A 168 6.61 6.84 -23.68
CA SER A 168 5.30 6.23 -23.97
C SER A 168 4.33 7.25 -24.58
N LEU A 169 4.33 8.49 -24.12
CA LEU A 169 3.51 9.58 -24.67
C LEU A 169 4.00 9.97 -26.07
N LEU A 170 5.32 10.03 -26.29
CA LEU A 170 5.92 10.28 -27.60
C LEU A 170 5.58 9.17 -28.60
N LEU A 171 5.59 7.91 -28.18
CA LEU A 171 5.21 6.78 -29.03
C LEU A 171 3.72 6.81 -29.38
N VAL A 172 2.84 7.19 -28.43
CA VAL A 172 1.41 7.41 -28.70
C VAL A 172 1.21 8.59 -29.65
N PHE A 173 1.97 9.66 -29.49
CA PHE A 173 1.93 10.84 -30.37
C PHE A 173 2.43 10.53 -31.79
N LEU A 174 3.55 9.81 -31.92
CA LEU A 174 4.07 9.37 -33.22
C LEU A 174 3.11 8.37 -33.90
N TYR A 175 2.48 7.48 -33.14
CA TYR A 175 1.49 6.55 -33.67
C TYR A 175 0.22 7.26 -34.17
N THR A 176 -0.22 8.31 -33.47
CA THR A 176 -1.35 9.14 -33.92
C THR A 176 -0.98 9.97 -35.14
N LEU A 177 0.20 10.57 -35.18
CA LEU A 177 0.71 11.28 -36.37
C LEU A 177 0.87 10.36 -37.58
N LEU A 178 1.24 9.10 -37.41
CA LEU A 178 1.34 8.14 -38.51
C LEU A 178 -0.04 7.68 -39.02
N LYS A 179 -1.07 7.69 -38.18
CA LYS A 179 -2.43 7.29 -38.57
C LYS A 179 -3.15 8.33 -39.40
N ILE A 180 -2.92 9.62 -39.13
CA ILE A 180 -3.57 10.71 -39.87
C ILE A 180 -3.35 10.60 -41.39
N PRO A 181 -2.11 10.47 -41.92
CA PRO A 181 -1.88 10.40 -43.36
C PRO A 181 -2.47 9.14 -43.98
N VAL A 182 -2.51 8.02 -43.26
CA VAL A 182 -3.10 6.76 -43.75
C VAL A 182 -4.61 6.89 -43.87
N VAL A 183 -5.28 7.49 -42.88
CA VAL A 183 -6.74 7.71 -42.94
C VAL A 183 -7.08 8.73 -44.02
N THR A 184 -6.30 9.81 -44.18
CA THR A 184 -6.52 10.78 -45.27
C THR A 184 -6.25 10.18 -46.65
N LEU A 185 -5.22 9.33 -46.80
CA LEU A 185 -4.95 8.62 -48.05
C LEU A 185 -6.08 7.65 -48.39
N PHE A 186 -6.58 6.88 -47.41
CA PHE A 186 -7.73 6.01 -47.62
C PHE A 186 -9.01 6.80 -47.94
N GLY A 187 -9.23 7.95 -47.30
CA GLY A 187 -10.35 8.84 -47.61
C GLY A 187 -10.26 9.41 -49.03
N LEU A 188 -9.08 9.86 -49.46
CA LEU A 188 -8.85 10.31 -50.84
C LEU A 188 -9.02 9.18 -51.85
N LEU A 189 -8.51 7.99 -51.55
CA LEU A 189 -8.68 6.81 -52.39
C LEU A 189 -10.16 6.43 -52.52
N TYR A 190 -10.92 6.54 -51.42
CA TYR A 190 -12.36 6.29 -51.42
C TYR A 190 -13.10 7.30 -52.31
N LEU A 191 -12.77 8.59 -52.21
CA LEU A 191 -13.34 9.63 -53.08
C LEU A 191 -12.99 9.43 -54.56
N LEU A 192 -11.77 8.97 -54.87
CA LEU A 192 -11.38 8.63 -56.24
C LEU A 192 -12.13 7.41 -56.77
N LEU A 193 -12.32 6.39 -55.93
CA LEU A 193 -13.12 5.21 -56.28
C LEU A 193 -14.60 5.58 -56.50
N GLU A 194 -15.16 6.44 -55.65
CA GLU A 194 -16.54 6.92 -55.80
C GLU A 194 -16.71 7.74 -57.09
N LYS A 195 -15.76 8.62 -57.40
CA LYS A 195 -15.75 9.36 -58.67
C LYS A 195 -15.67 8.42 -59.87
N SER A 196 -14.76 7.44 -59.84
CA SER A 196 -14.62 6.45 -60.91
C SER A 196 -15.88 5.57 -61.05
N TRP A 197 -16.50 5.20 -59.94
CA TRP A 197 -17.74 4.44 -59.95
C TRP A 197 -18.88 5.24 -60.59
N ASN A 198 -19.01 6.52 -60.24
CA ASN A 198 -20.06 7.39 -60.81
C ASN A 198 -19.83 7.68 -62.30
N GLU A 199 -18.59 7.87 -62.75
CA GLU A 199 -18.27 8.06 -64.17
C GLU A 199 -18.58 6.80 -65.01
N ASN A 200 -18.33 5.60 -64.47
CA ASN A 200 -18.65 4.33 -65.13
C ASN A 200 -20.14 3.98 -65.13
N ASN A 201 -20.93 4.56 -64.24
CA ASN A 201 -22.39 4.38 -64.24
C ASN A 201 -23.07 5.42 -65.15
N ALA A 202 -22.56 6.65 -65.24
CA ALA A 202 -23.06 7.67 -66.17
C ALA A 202 -22.92 7.23 -67.64
N THR A 203 -21.83 6.52 -67.96
CA THR A 203 -21.59 5.98 -69.32
C THR A 203 -22.47 4.77 -69.66
N LYS A 204 -23.00 4.04 -68.66
CA LYS A 204 -23.92 2.92 -68.90
C LYS A 204 -25.37 3.35 -69.14
N GLU A 205 -25.77 4.53 -68.69
CA GLU A 205 -27.11 5.05 -68.97
C GLU A 205 -27.22 5.65 -70.39
N ASP A 206 -26.12 6.16 -70.95
CA ASP A 206 -26.08 6.62 -72.35
C ASP A 206 -25.93 5.48 -73.37
N GLU A 207 -25.34 4.34 -72.98
CA GLU A 207 -25.19 3.17 -73.87
C GLU A 207 -26.46 2.29 -73.94
N MET A 208 -27.43 2.47 -73.03
CA MET A 208 -28.72 1.75 -73.05
C MET A 208 -29.82 2.49 -73.85
N ILE A 209 -29.48 3.53 -74.62
CA ILE A 209 -30.41 4.25 -75.51
C ILE A 209 -30.05 4.09 -77.00
N PHE A 210 -28.93 3.46 -77.36
CA PHE A 210 -28.49 3.39 -78.76
C PHE A 210 -27.97 2.02 -79.21
N GLU A 211 -28.74 0.96 -79.02
CA GLU A 211 -28.52 -0.31 -79.74
C GLU A 211 -29.85 -0.96 -80.15
N THR A 212 -30.49 -0.33 -81.15
CA THR A 212 -31.45 -0.99 -82.04
C THR A 212 -31.01 -0.72 -83.46
N SER A 213 -30.06 -1.48 -84.00
CA SER A 213 -30.06 -1.95 -85.39
C SER A 213 -28.74 -2.63 -85.75
N ALA A 214 -28.85 -3.70 -86.55
CA ALA A 214 -27.82 -4.33 -87.36
C ALA A 214 -26.73 -5.09 -86.57
N ALA A 215 -26.89 -6.39 -86.32
CA ALA A 215 -26.83 -7.50 -87.28
C ALA A 215 -25.48 -7.67 -88.01
N THR A 216 -24.91 -8.84 -87.73
CA THR A 216 -24.02 -9.72 -88.53
C THR A 216 -22.48 -9.62 -88.44
N PRO A 217 -21.78 -10.79 -88.43
CA PRO A 217 -20.44 -10.96 -87.89
C PRO A 217 -19.39 -11.44 -88.91
N ILE A 218 -18.13 -11.00 -88.79
CA ILE A 218 -16.95 -11.59 -89.47
C ILE A 218 -15.73 -11.41 -88.54
N MET A 219 -15.24 -12.43 -87.82
CA MET A 219 -14.22 -13.43 -88.21
C MET A 219 -12.80 -12.88 -88.46
N ILE A 220 -11.87 -13.37 -87.61
CA ILE A 220 -10.48 -13.80 -87.88
C ILE A 220 -9.29 -12.91 -87.44
N SER A 221 -8.42 -13.59 -86.66
CA SER A 221 -6.95 -13.57 -86.48
C SER A 221 -6.16 -12.35 -85.97
N ALA A 222 -5.51 -12.62 -84.83
CA ALA A 222 -4.06 -12.68 -84.60
C ALA A 222 -3.09 -12.12 -85.68
N GLU A 223 -2.17 -11.25 -85.24
CA GLU A 223 -0.71 -11.35 -85.43
C GLU A 223 -0.02 -10.23 -84.62
N THR A 224 0.80 -10.58 -83.63
CA THR A 224 2.27 -10.42 -83.63
C THR A 224 2.81 -9.07 -84.13
N THR A 225 3.62 -8.39 -83.31
CA THR A 225 5.07 -8.32 -83.54
C THR A 225 5.84 -7.59 -82.42
N LYS A 226 7.02 -8.16 -82.14
CA LYS A 226 8.32 -7.56 -81.79
C LYS A 226 8.40 -6.57 -80.63
N ALA A 227 9.08 -6.93 -79.52
CA ALA A 227 10.52 -7.18 -79.35
C ALA A 227 11.31 -5.90 -79.06
N GLU A 228 11.82 -5.81 -77.82
CA GLU A 228 13.16 -5.32 -77.55
C GLU A 228 13.68 -5.95 -76.23
N GLN A 229 14.68 -6.81 -76.38
CA GLN A 229 15.71 -7.10 -75.38
C GLN A 229 16.82 -6.05 -75.57
N PRO A 230 17.71 -5.74 -74.60
CA PRO A 230 18.65 -6.71 -74.00
C PRO A 230 18.85 -6.44 -72.48
N THR A 231 19.61 -7.16 -71.65
CA THR A 231 20.93 -7.79 -71.81
C THR A 231 21.16 -8.75 -70.63
N GLU A 232 21.69 -9.94 -70.90
CA GLU A 232 22.18 -10.90 -69.90
C GLU A 232 23.52 -10.45 -69.28
N THR A 233 23.68 -10.59 -67.95
CA THR A 233 24.93 -11.02 -67.29
C THR A 233 24.62 -11.52 -65.86
N SER A 234 25.22 -12.64 -65.46
CA SER A 234 25.28 -13.21 -64.09
C SER A 234 24.15 -14.16 -63.64
N ARG A 235 24.14 -15.37 -64.22
CA ARG A 235 23.48 -16.56 -63.65
C ARG A 235 24.52 -17.61 -63.27
N GLN A 236 25.05 -17.56 -62.04
CA GLN A 236 25.58 -18.75 -61.35
C GLN A 236 25.80 -18.57 -59.83
N GLY A 237 25.82 -17.34 -59.29
CA GLY A 237 25.95 -17.10 -57.83
C GLY A 237 24.67 -17.24 -56.99
N ALA A 238 23.49 -17.00 -57.58
CA ALA A 238 22.23 -16.87 -56.82
C ALA A 238 21.61 -18.22 -56.34
N SER A 239 21.98 -19.35 -56.94
CA SER A 239 21.38 -20.67 -56.65
C SER A 239 21.91 -21.29 -55.34
N CYS A 240 23.16 -21.02 -54.97
CA CYS A 240 23.75 -21.50 -53.72
C CYS A 240 23.26 -20.72 -52.49
N GLU A 241 23.07 -19.40 -52.62
CA GLU A 241 22.69 -18.54 -51.50
C GLU A 241 21.23 -18.76 -51.06
N MET A 242 20.33 -19.01 -52.01
CA MET A 242 18.91 -19.30 -51.72
C MET A 242 18.74 -20.64 -50.97
N LYS A 243 19.52 -21.67 -51.32
CA LYS A 243 19.54 -22.96 -50.61
C LYS A 243 20.09 -22.84 -49.18
N ALA A 244 21.06 -21.94 -48.95
CA ALA A 244 21.59 -21.66 -47.62
C ALA A 244 20.56 -20.96 -46.71
N ARG A 245 19.82 -19.97 -47.25
CA ARG A 245 18.76 -19.26 -46.52
C ARG A 245 17.60 -20.19 -46.11
N VAL A 246 17.15 -21.07 -47.00
CA VAL A 246 16.09 -22.06 -46.69
C VAL A 246 16.52 -23.04 -45.59
N LYS A 247 17.77 -23.53 -45.61
CA LYS A 247 18.31 -24.39 -44.54
C LYS A 247 18.40 -23.65 -43.20
N SER A 248 18.78 -22.37 -43.21
CA SER A 248 18.84 -21.52 -42.02
C SER A 248 17.45 -21.31 -41.40
N GLN A 249 16.45 -20.96 -42.23
CA GLN A 249 15.07 -20.77 -41.79
C GLN A 249 14.46 -22.06 -41.20
N LYS A 250 14.73 -23.22 -41.80
CA LYS A 250 14.26 -24.53 -41.29
C LYS A 250 14.88 -24.88 -39.93
N LYS A 251 16.14 -24.52 -39.70
CA LYS A 251 16.80 -24.67 -38.38
C LYS A 251 16.20 -23.72 -37.34
N ALA A 252 15.96 -22.46 -37.70
CA ALA A 252 15.33 -21.47 -36.82
C ALA A 252 13.90 -21.90 -36.41
N ALA A 253 13.09 -22.37 -37.36
CA ALA A 253 11.74 -22.87 -37.08
C ALA A 253 11.74 -24.09 -36.13
N LYS A 254 12.70 -25.01 -36.29
CA LYS A 254 12.85 -26.16 -35.39
C LYS A 254 13.25 -25.73 -33.97
N LYS A 255 14.11 -24.72 -33.84
CA LYS A 255 14.50 -24.14 -32.54
C LYS A 255 13.31 -23.50 -31.82
N ILE A 256 12.51 -22.69 -32.52
CA ILE A 256 11.31 -22.05 -31.97
C ILE A 256 10.27 -23.08 -31.52
N LYS A 257 10.06 -24.15 -32.31
CA LYS A 257 9.12 -25.23 -31.94
C LYS A 257 9.53 -25.96 -30.66
N ASN A 258 10.82 -26.23 -30.49
CA ASN A 258 11.34 -26.89 -29.29
C ASN A 258 11.24 -25.98 -28.05
N GLU A 259 11.52 -24.69 -28.19
CA GLU A 259 11.41 -23.72 -27.09
C GLU A 259 9.96 -23.52 -26.63
N LYS A 260 9.02 -23.47 -27.58
CA LYS A 260 7.58 -23.39 -27.26
C LYS A 260 7.08 -24.63 -26.50
N LYS A 261 7.57 -25.82 -26.85
CA LYS A 261 7.26 -27.07 -26.13
C LYS A 261 7.84 -27.08 -24.71
N ALA A 262 9.06 -26.57 -24.53
CA ALA A 262 9.69 -26.44 -23.21
C ALA A 262 8.93 -25.46 -22.30
N ARG A 263 8.53 -24.29 -22.82
CA ARG A 263 7.74 -23.30 -22.08
C ARG A 263 6.38 -23.84 -21.65
N ALA A 264 5.68 -24.58 -22.51
CA ALA A 264 4.40 -25.19 -22.16
C ALA A 264 4.52 -26.21 -21.02
N LYS A 265 5.59 -27.03 -21.02
CA LYS A 265 5.86 -27.99 -19.94
C LYS A 265 6.16 -27.30 -18.61
N ALA A 266 6.96 -26.22 -18.64
CA ALA A 266 7.28 -25.42 -17.45
C ALA A 266 6.02 -24.75 -16.85
N GLN A 267 5.13 -24.24 -17.70
CA GLN A 267 3.86 -23.63 -17.25
C GLN A 267 2.92 -24.65 -16.59
N GLN A 268 2.82 -25.87 -17.13
CA GLN A 268 2.01 -26.93 -16.52
C GLN A 268 2.53 -27.34 -15.13
N GLU A 269 3.85 -27.42 -14.96
CA GLU A 269 4.45 -27.76 -13.66
C GLU A 269 4.22 -26.65 -12.62
N ALA A 270 4.31 -25.38 -13.02
CA ALA A 270 4.02 -24.24 -12.14
C ALA A 270 2.55 -24.22 -11.68
N ILE A 271 1.61 -24.52 -12.58
CA ILE A 271 0.17 -24.61 -12.24
C ILE A 271 -0.10 -25.74 -11.26
N LYS A 272 0.58 -26.90 -11.40
CA LYS A 272 0.45 -28.02 -10.47
C LYS A 272 0.95 -27.65 -9.07
N LYS A 273 2.12 -27.04 -8.96
CA LYS A 273 2.68 -26.57 -7.67
C LYS A 273 1.75 -25.57 -6.96
N LEU A 274 1.16 -24.62 -7.72
CA LEU A 274 0.18 -23.66 -7.19
C LEU A 274 -1.11 -24.30 -6.65
N LYS A 275 -1.56 -25.41 -7.24
CA LYS A 275 -2.74 -26.15 -6.74
C LYS A 275 -2.43 -26.89 -5.43
N ASP A 276 -1.27 -27.51 -5.34
CA ASP A 276 -0.84 -28.26 -4.15
C ASP A 276 -0.59 -27.34 -2.95
N GLU A 277 -0.09 -26.12 -3.19
CA GLU A 277 0.11 -25.09 -2.15
C GLU A 277 -1.22 -24.50 -1.65
N LYS A 278 -2.22 -24.35 -2.52
CA LYS A 278 -3.56 -23.89 -2.12
C LYS A 278 -4.30 -24.90 -1.25
N SER A 279 -4.20 -26.20 -1.57
CA SER A 279 -4.90 -27.25 -0.80
C SER A 279 -4.33 -27.42 0.60
N THR A 280 -3.01 -27.34 0.75
CA THR A 280 -2.31 -27.36 2.04
C THR A 280 -2.63 -26.13 2.88
N SER A 281 -2.61 -24.93 2.28
CA SER A 281 -2.97 -23.68 2.97
C SER A 281 -4.40 -23.69 3.53
N HIS A 282 -5.37 -24.19 2.77
CA HIS A 282 -6.77 -24.27 3.21
C HIS A 282 -6.94 -25.21 4.43
N LYS A 283 -6.26 -26.37 4.44
CA LYS A 283 -6.29 -27.31 5.57
C LYS A 283 -5.70 -26.69 6.84
N THR A 284 -4.59 -25.97 6.73
CA THR A 284 -3.95 -25.27 7.86
C THR A 284 -4.83 -24.15 8.42
N GLN A 285 -5.53 -23.40 7.56
CA GLN A 285 -6.43 -22.33 7.98
C GLN A 285 -7.63 -22.87 8.77
N GLN A 286 -8.20 -24.00 8.33
CA GLN A 286 -9.35 -24.63 8.99
C GLN A 286 -8.99 -25.19 10.39
N GLU A 287 -7.77 -25.69 10.57
CA GLU A 287 -7.30 -26.16 11.89
C GLU A 287 -7.04 -24.98 12.86
N ALA A 288 -6.48 -23.87 12.35
CA ALA A 288 -6.26 -22.67 13.14
C ALA A 288 -7.57 -22.03 13.64
N GLU A 289 -8.61 -22.00 12.81
CA GLU A 289 -9.93 -21.49 13.21
C GLU A 289 -10.57 -22.34 14.32
N LYS A 290 -10.44 -23.66 14.26
CA LYS A 290 -10.95 -24.56 15.31
C LYS A 290 -10.26 -24.30 16.65
N LYS A 291 -8.93 -24.10 16.66
CA LYS A 291 -8.15 -23.79 17.88
C LYS A 291 -8.57 -22.44 18.47
N LEU A 292 -8.68 -21.39 17.64
CA LEU A 292 -9.12 -20.05 18.07
C LEU A 292 -10.52 -20.04 18.66
N LYS A 293 -11.45 -20.84 18.12
CA LYS A 293 -12.82 -20.94 18.65
C LYS A 293 -12.84 -21.58 20.05
N GLY A 294 -11.93 -22.51 20.33
CA GLY A 294 -11.74 -23.09 21.67
C GLY A 294 -11.21 -22.07 22.69
N GLU A 295 -10.15 -21.35 22.34
CA GLU A 295 -9.52 -20.35 23.21
C GLU A 295 -10.46 -19.18 23.55
N ARG A 296 -11.25 -18.70 22.58
CA ARG A 296 -12.25 -17.64 22.81
C ARG A 296 -13.31 -18.05 23.84
N LYS A 297 -13.78 -19.30 23.78
CA LYS A 297 -14.76 -19.83 24.76
C LYS A 297 -14.16 -19.91 26.17
N SER A 298 -12.89 -20.30 26.28
CA SER A 298 -12.17 -20.34 27.56
C SER A 298 -11.98 -18.93 28.15
N CYS A 299 -11.51 -17.99 27.33
CA CYS A 299 -11.28 -16.60 27.74
C CYS A 299 -12.57 -15.91 28.21
N ALA A 300 -13.69 -16.12 27.51
CA ALA A 300 -14.99 -15.57 27.90
C ALA A 300 -15.46 -16.05 29.28
N LYS A 301 -15.24 -17.35 29.62
CA LYS A 301 -15.56 -17.89 30.95
C LYS A 301 -14.73 -17.23 32.05
N THR A 302 -13.43 -17.06 31.82
CA THR A 302 -12.51 -16.41 32.78
C THR A 302 -12.85 -14.95 33.01
N GLN A 303 -13.16 -14.20 31.95
CA GLN A 303 -13.57 -12.79 32.05
C GLN A 303 -14.88 -12.63 32.84
N LYS A 304 -15.87 -13.51 32.60
CA LYS A 304 -17.16 -13.47 33.33
C LYS A 304 -16.97 -13.74 34.83
N LYS A 305 -16.07 -14.66 35.20
CA LYS A 305 -15.71 -14.94 36.61
C LYS A 305 -15.00 -13.75 37.27
N ALA A 306 -14.07 -13.10 36.58
CA ALA A 306 -13.36 -11.92 37.06
C ALA A 306 -14.30 -10.72 37.27
N ALA A 307 -15.22 -10.47 36.33
CA ALA A 307 -16.20 -9.39 36.44
C ALA A 307 -17.14 -9.57 37.65
N LYS A 308 -17.57 -10.82 37.92
CA LYS A 308 -18.40 -11.13 39.10
C LYS A 308 -17.64 -10.89 40.41
N LYS A 309 -16.36 -11.25 40.46
CA LYS A 309 -15.49 -10.97 41.63
C LYS A 309 -15.35 -9.47 41.88
N MET A 310 -15.02 -8.69 40.86
CA MET A 310 -14.88 -7.23 40.98
C MET A 310 -16.16 -6.54 41.45
N LYS A 311 -17.33 -7.01 41.00
CA LYS A 311 -18.63 -6.44 41.42
C LYS A 311 -18.90 -6.69 42.92
N ASN A 312 -18.47 -7.82 43.44
CA ASN A 312 -18.60 -8.15 44.87
C ASN A 312 -17.63 -7.32 45.72
N ASP A 313 -16.36 -7.23 45.29
CA ASP A 313 -15.33 -6.46 46.00
C ASP A 313 -15.70 -4.96 46.06
N LYS A 314 -16.25 -4.42 44.96
CA LYS A 314 -16.73 -3.03 44.93
C LYS A 314 -17.87 -2.78 45.92
N LYS A 315 -18.83 -3.71 46.02
CA LYS A 315 -19.94 -3.62 47.00
C LYS A 315 -19.41 -3.64 48.44
N ALA A 316 -18.48 -4.53 48.74
CA ALA A 316 -17.85 -4.62 50.06
C ALA A 316 -17.13 -3.33 50.43
N CYS A 317 -16.32 -2.78 49.50
CA CYS A 317 -15.60 -1.52 49.70
C CYS A 317 -16.54 -0.34 50.00
N THR A 318 -17.64 -0.18 49.24
CA THR A 318 -18.63 0.88 49.52
C THR A 318 -19.32 0.74 50.87
N LYS A 319 -19.56 -0.49 51.34
CA LYS A 319 -20.17 -0.72 52.67
C LYS A 319 -19.22 -0.29 53.78
N THR A 320 -17.92 -0.58 53.64
CA THR A 320 -16.88 -0.17 54.58
C THR A 320 -16.70 1.36 54.60
N GLN A 321 -16.65 2.00 53.43
CA GLN A 321 -16.56 3.47 53.32
C GLN A 321 -17.75 4.19 53.97
N LYS A 322 -18.98 3.70 53.74
CA LYS A 322 -20.18 4.26 54.40
C LYS A 322 -20.15 4.13 55.92
N LYS A 323 -19.63 3.01 56.45
CA LYS A 323 -19.47 2.82 57.91
C LYS A 323 -18.43 3.80 58.48
N ALA A 324 -17.28 3.95 57.82
CA ALA A 324 -16.24 4.89 58.23
C ALA A 324 -16.74 6.34 58.23
N ALA A 325 -17.44 6.78 57.18
CA ALA A 325 -18.01 8.11 57.10
C ALA A 325 -19.03 8.40 58.22
N LYS A 326 -19.88 7.42 58.57
CA LYS A 326 -20.80 7.55 59.71
C LYS A 326 -20.07 7.67 61.04
N LYS A 327 -18.96 6.95 61.24
CA LYS A 327 -18.14 7.01 62.47
C LYS A 327 -17.52 8.41 62.62
N ILE A 328 -16.87 8.91 61.58
CA ILE A 328 -16.25 10.25 61.56
C ILE A 328 -17.29 11.34 61.85
N LYS A 329 -18.50 11.23 61.27
CA LYS A 329 -19.58 12.21 61.52
C LYS A 329 -20.04 12.23 62.99
N ARG A 330 -20.07 11.07 63.65
CA ARG A 330 -20.42 10.97 65.09
C ARG A 330 -19.31 11.56 65.96
N GLU A 331 -18.06 11.24 65.68
CA GLU A 331 -16.90 11.76 66.41
C GLU A 331 -16.80 13.29 66.30
N LYS A 332 -16.99 13.84 65.09
CA LYS A 332 -17.05 15.30 64.91
C LYS A 332 -18.18 15.95 65.72
N LYS A 333 -19.37 15.33 65.75
CA LYS A 333 -20.51 15.86 66.52
C LYS A 333 -20.24 15.83 68.03
N ALA A 334 -19.60 14.76 68.53
CA ALA A 334 -19.20 14.66 69.93
C ALA A 334 -18.15 15.71 70.30
N HIS A 335 -17.16 15.93 69.44
CA HIS A 335 -16.10 16.93 69.66
C HIS A 335 -16.65 18.36 69.72
N VAL A 336 -17.57 18.72 68.81
CA VAL A 336 -18.23 20.03 68.83
C VAL A 336 -19.05 20.23 70.10
N LYS A 337 -19.77 19.18 70.55
CA LYS A 337 -20.55 19.25 71.79
C LYS A 337 -19.63 19.44 73.02
N ALA A 338 -18.53 18.71 73.10
CA ALA A 338 -17.56 18.86 74.17
C ALA A 338 -16.91 20.25 74.21
N GLN A 339 -16.59 20.82 73.04
CA GLN A 339 -16.07 22.20 72.95
C GLN A 339 -17.10 23.25 73.40
N GLN A 340 -18.38 23.04 73.11
CA GLN A 340 -19.46 23.94 73.57
C GLN A 340 -19.71 23.85 75.08
N GLU A 341 -19.55 22.67 75.68
CA GLU A 341 -19.65 22.49 77.14
C GLU A 341 -18.43 23.10 77.86
N ALA A 342 -17.22 22.94 77.30
CA ALA A 342 -16.01 23.54 77.86
C ALA A 342 -15.99 25.08 77.80
N ALA A 343 -16.71 25.70 76.86
CA ALA A 343 -16.81 27.17 76.76
C ALA A 343 -17.85 27.80 77.70
N LYS A 344 -18.64 26.98 78.41
CA LYS A 344 -19.69 27.44 79.34
C LYS A 344 -19.29 27.37 80.82
N ASN A 345 -18.20 26.66 81.12
CA ASN A 345 -17.57 26.61 82.44
C ASN A 345 -16.34 27.52 82.43
#